data_AF-T1CG71-F1
#
_entry.id   AF-T1CG71-F1
#
_cell.length_a   1.000
_cell.length_b   1.000
_cell.length_c   1.000
_cell.angle_alpha   90.00
_cell.angle_beta   90.00
_cell.angle_gamma   90.00
#
_symmetry.space_group_name_H-M   'P 1'
#
loop_
_entity.id
_entity.type
_entity.pdbx_description
1 polymer ?
#
loop_
_entity_poly.entity_id
_entity_poly.type
_entity_poly.pdbx_seq_one_letter_code
_entity_poly.pdbx_strand_id
1 'polypeptide(L)'
;MNEIATIGPQQAVETYGGRSLTAADVQAQVNLMQDVMRRTMFDGTHYGKIPGTQSISLYKAGAEKLMATFRLAADPETEDLSCDGEIHYRVKVRLLSASGQFLGAGIGECSSREDKYAWRAMVCQEEFDATPENRRRVKFSRYQGNVEKKTQVRTNPSDVANTILKMAKKRAQVDAVITVTAASDIFT
;
A
#
# COMPACT_ATOMS: atom_id res chain seq x y z
N MET A 1 -8.90 22.18 40.63
CA MET A 1 -7.64 22.46 39.91
C MET A 1 -7.25 21.15 39.26
N ASN A 2 -7.40 21.03 37.94
CA ASN A 2 -6.96 19.83 37.22
C ASN A 2 -5.55 20.10 36.71
N GLU A 3 -4.60 19.30 37.18
CA GLU A 3 -3.21 19.31 36.70
C GLU A 3 -3.19 18.91 35.23
N ILE A 4 -2.69 19.82 34.40
CA ILE A 4 -2.35 19.55 33.01
C ILE A 4 -1.02 18.81 33.05
N ALA A 5 -1.07 17.48 32.92
CA ALA A 5 0.12 16.66 32.77
C ALA A 5 0.92 17.15 31.55
N THR A 6 2.09 17.74 31.80
CA THR A 6 3.00 18.21 30.78
C THR A 6 3.59 16.98 30.09
N ILE A 7 3.09 16.64 28.91
CA ILE A 7 3.64 15.57 28.08
C ILE A 7 5.01 16.07 27.60
N GLY A 8 6.08 15.56 28.22
CA GLY A 8 7.44 15.84 27.80
C GLY A 8 7.68 15.42 26.34
N PRO A 9 8.68 16.01 25.66
CA PRO A 9 8.96 15.69 24.27
C PRO A 9 9.25 14.20 24.10
N GLN A 10 8.51 13.53 23.21
CA GLN A 10 8.72 12.13 22.87
C GLN A 10 10.11 11.96 22.22
N GLN A 11 11.04 11.32 22.92
CA GLN A 11 12.41 11.05 22.48
C GLN A 11 12.54 10.01 21.35
N ALA A 12 11.43 9.54 20.77
CA ALA A 12 11.44 8.33 19.95
C ALA A 12 12.20 8.45 18.60
N VAL A 13 12.57 9.66 18.15
CA VAL A 13 13.09 9.87 16.78
C VAL A 13 14.55 10.35 16.74
N GLU A 14 15.19 10.68 17.87
CA GLU A 14 16.62 11.07 17.87
C GLU A 14 17.61 9.88 17.87
N THR A 15 17.13 8.64 18.01
CA THR A 15 17.99 7.47 18.28
C THR A 15 18.30 6.60 17.07
N TYR A 16 18.37 7.17 15.86
CA TYR A 16 19.15 6.54 14.78
C TYR A 16 20.65 6.93 14.85
N GLY A 17 21.06 7.56 15.97
CA GLY A 17 22.43 7.92 16.29
C GLY A 17 23.14 6.90 17.18
N GLY A 18 24.19 6.28 16.64
CA GLY A 18 25.38 5.81 17.37
C GLY A 18 25.31 4.51 18.20
N ARG A 19 24.14 4.07 18.68
CA ARG A 19 24.01 2.82 19.48
C ARG A 19 22.86 1.94 19.02
N SER A 20 22.98 0.64 19.25
CA SER A 20 21.89 -0.32 19.05
C SER A 20 20.68 -0.02 19.93
N LEU A 21 19.48 -0.30 19.40
CA LEU A 21 18.22 -0.22 20.14
C LEU A 21 18.16 -1.34 21.19
N THR A 22 17.71 -1.01 22.40
CA THR A 22 17.41 -1.99 23.44
C THR A 22 15.99 -2.55 23.27
N ALA A 23 15.67 -3.65 23.96
CA ALA A 23 14.30 -4.16 24.00
C ALA A 23 13.29 -3.12 24.53
N ALA A 24 13.71 -2.27 25.47
CA ALA A 24 12.88 -1.18 25.99
C ALA A 24 12.62 -0.09 24.93
N ASP A 25 13.64 0.24 24.12
CA ASP A 25 13.50 1.20 23.00
C ASP A 25 12.50 0.66 21.96
N VAL A 26 12.62 -0.63 21.60
CA VAL A 26 11.70 -1.29 20.65
C VAL A 26 10.28 -1.35 21.23
N GLN A 27 10.11 -1.69 22.51
CA GLN A 27 8.81 -1.71 23.15
C GLN A 27 8.15 -0.31 23.17
N ALA A 28 8.93 0.74 23.41
CA ALA A 28 8.44 2.11 23.38
C ALA A 28 7.95 2.50 21.98
N GLN A 29 8.64 2.07 20.92
CA GLN A 29 8.22 2.29 19.53
C GLN A 29 6.90 1.57 19.21
N VAL A 30 6.76 0.30 19.63
CA VAL A 30 5.50 -0.46 19.46
C VAL A 30 4.35 0.22 20.19
N ASN A 31 4.58 0.64 21.44
CA ASN A 31 3.56 1.33 22.24
C ASN A 31 3.10 2.64 21.57
N LEU A 32 4.03 3.42 21.02
CA LEU A 32 3.72 4.64 20.27
C LEU A 32 2.87 4.32 19.03
N MET A 33 3.22 3.26 18.29
CA MET A 33 2.48 2.85 17.10
C MET A 33 1.04 2.44 17.44
N GLN A 34 0.87 1.63 18.49
CA GLN A 34 -0.46 1.22 18.96
C GLN A 34 -1.29 2.42 19.46
N ASP A 35 -0.67 3.41 20.11
CA ASP A 35 -1.35 4.63 20.53
C ASP A 35 -1.84 5.46 19.33
N VAL A 36 -0.98 5.66 18.33
CA VAL A 36 -1.33 6.35 17.09
C VAL A 36 -2.45 5.61 16.35
N MET A 37 -2.36 4.29 16.26
CA MET A 37 -3.38 3.46 15.61
C MET A 37 -4.73 3.62 16.33
N ARG A 38 -4.77 3.51 17.66
CA ARG A 38 -6.02 3.65 18.43
C ARG A 38 -6.63 5.05 18.37
N ARG A 39 -5.81 6.10 18.40
CA ARG A 39 -6.30 7.49 18.49
C ARG A 39 -6.60 8.11 17.13
N THR A 40 -5.92 7.66 16.09
CA THR A 40 -5.94 8.37 14.79
C THR A 40 -6.29 7.48 13.61
N MET A 41 -6.23 6.16 13.72
CA MET A 41 -6.57 5.26 12.61
C MET A 41 -7.94 4.62 12.81
N PHE A 42 -8.60 4.33 11.68
CA PHE A 42 -9.95 3.78 11.63
C PHE A 42 -9.96 2.58 10.69
N ASP A 43 -10.62 1.50 11.12
CA ASP A 43 -10.85 0.30 10.31
C ASP A 43 -11.61 0.64 9.02
N GLY A 44 -11.26 -0.02 7.94
CA GLY A 44 -11.77 0.25 6.58
C GLY A 44 -11.17 1.48 5.89
N THR A 45 -10.52 2.40 6.62
CA THR A 45 -9.91 3.61 6.04
C THR A 45 -8.39 3.56 6.06
N HIS A 46 -7.80 3.27 7.23
CA HIS A 46 -6.35 3.32 7.46
C HIS A 46 -5.73 1.92 7.46
N TYR A 47 -6.49 0.92 7.88
CA TYR A 47 -6.16 -0.50 7.84
C TYR A 47 -7.46 -1.30 7.67
N GLY A 48 -7.37 -2.60 7.40
CA GLY A 48 -8.54 -3.47 7.45
C GLY A 48 -8.23 -4.91 7.02
N LYS A 49 -9.18 -5.82 7.27
CA LYS A 49 -9.02 -7.24 6.93
C LYS A 49 -9.31 -7.49 5.46
N ILE A 50 -8.33 -8.01 4.72
CA ILE A 50 -8.52 -8.43 3.34
C ILE A 50 -9.15 -9.84 3.34
N PRO A 51 -10.18 -10.10 2.53
CA PRO A 51 -10.74 -11.45 2.43
C PRO A 51 -9.67 -12.49 2.10
N GLY A 52 -9.55 -13.52 2.95
CA GLY A 52 -8.55 -14.58 2.82
C GLY A 52 -7.25 -14.34 3.59
N THR A 53 -7.06 -13.20 4.25
CA THR A 53 -5.90 -12.97 5.14
C THR A 53 -6.27 -13.23 6.61
N GLN A 54 -5.29 -13.67 7.41
CA GLN A 54 -5.47 -13.82 8.85
C GLN A 54 -5.36 -12.47 9.57
N SER A 55 -4.34 -11.69 9.19
CA SER A 55 -4.04 -10.37 9.74
C SER A 55 -4.81 -9.25 9.03
N ILE A 56 -4.90 -8.09 9.71
CA ILE A 56 -5.30 -6.83 9.09
C ILE A 56 -4.18 -6.31 8.20
N SER A 57 -4.50 -5.61 7.12
CA SER A 57 -3.51 -5.01 6.23
C SER A 57 -3.47 -3.50 6.41
N LEU A 58 -2.27 -2.91 6.34
CA LEU A 58 -2.09 -1.46 6.33
C LEU A 58 -2.50 -0.87 4.98
N TYR A 59 -3.29 0.20 4.99
CA TYR A 59 -3.63 0.94 3.78
C TYR A 59 -2.77 2.19 3.66
N LYS A 60 -2.78 2.80 2.46
CA LYS A 60 -1.99 4.00 2.15
C LYS A 60 -2.19 5.13 3.17
N ALA A 61 -3.44 5.40 3.55
CA ALA A 61 -3.75 6.44 4.52
C ALA A 61 -3.17 6.14 5.92
N GLY A 62 -3.14 4.87 6.33
CA GLY A 62 -2.47 4.45 7.56
C GLY A 62 -0.96 4.60 7.46
N ALA A 63 -0.36 4.17 6.35
CA ALA A 63 1.07 4.32 6.10
C ALA A 63 1.51 5.80 6.14
N GLU A 64 0.73 6.71 5.55
CA GLU A 64 1.00 8.16 5.61
C GLU A 64 0.91 8.72 7.03
N LYS A 65 0.01 8.22 7.88
CA LYS A 65 -0.03 8.60 9.30
C LYS A 65 1.21 8.13 10.06
N LEU A 66 1.65 6.89 9.85
CA LEU A 66 2.89 6.40 10.46
C LEU A 66 4.10 7.21 9.98
N MET A 67 4.19 7.51 8.69
CA MET A 67 5.25 8.39 8.17
C MET A 67 5.23 9.76 8.84
N ALA A 68 4.05 10.38 9.00
CA ALA A 68 3.92 11.66 9.69
C ALA A 68 4.35 11.58 11.16
N THR A 69 3.94 10.52 11.88
CA THR A 69 4.32 10.27 13.28
C THR A 69 5.83 10.15 13.44
N PHE A 70 6.48 9.34 12.61
CA PHE A 70 7.92 9.07 12.71
C PHE A 70 8.78 10.04 11.89
N ARG A 71 8.17 11.09 11.32
CA ARG A 71 8.82 12.11 10.47
C ARG A 71 9.66 11.48 9.34
N LEU A 72 9.06 10.50 8.66
CA LEU A 72 9.68 9.79 7.55
C LEU A 72 9.37 10.49 6.23
N ALA A 73 10.40 10.66 5.40
CA ALA A 73 10.27 11.15 4.04
C ALA A 73 10.41 10.00 3.04
N ALA A 74 9.49 9.91 2.08
CA ALA A 74 9.57 8.91 1.01
C ALA A 74 10.26 9.47 -0.23
N ASP A 75 11.23 8.71 -0.73
CA ASP A 75 11.98 8.98 -1.96
C ASP A 75 11.75 7.81 -2.94
N PRO A 76 10.79 7.96 -3.89
CA PRO A 76 10.44 6.92 -4.84
C PRO A 76 11.35 6.93 -6.07
N GLU A 77 12.00 5.80 -6.33
CA GLU A 77 12.72 5.48 -7.56
C GLU A 77 11.83 4.58 -8.44
N THR A 78 11.61 4.95 -9.70
CA THR A 78 10.71 4.23 -10.63
C THR A 78 11.52 3.60 -11.77
N GLU A 79 11.22 2.34 -12.06
CA GLU A 79 11.72 1.57 -13.18
C GLU A 79 10.54 1.23 -14.10
N ASP A 80 10.67 1.58 -15.38
CA ASP A 80 9.70 1.24 -16.43
C ASP A 80 10.11 -0.09 -17.07
N LEU A 81 9.24 -1.10 -16.93
CA LEU A 81 9.41 -2.47 -17.42
C LEU A 81 8.42 -2.76 -18.56
N SER A 82 7.82 -1.73 -19.15
CA SER A 82 6.81 -1.85 -20.21
C SER A 82 7.41 -2.48 -21.47
N CYS A 83 6.76 -3.53 -21.98
CA CYS A 83 7.15 -4.22 -23.21
C CYS A 83 5.93 -4.77 -23.95
N ASP A 84 5.99 -4.89 -25.28
CA ASP A 84 4.94 -5.51 -26.10
C ASP A 84 3.51 -4.99 -25.82
N GLY A 85 3.37 -3.68 -25.61
CA GLY A 85 2.09 -3.02 -25.31
C GLY A 85 1.57 -3.24 -23.89
N GLU A 86 2.31 -3.90 -23.01
CA GLU A 86 2.08 -3.90 -21.56
C GLU A 86 2.60 -2.59 -20.95
N ILE A 87 1.84 -2.03 -20.00
CA ILE A 87 2.33 -0.99 -19.10
C ILE A 87 2.72 -1.65 -17.78
N HIS A 88 3.99 -1.53 -17.39
CA HIS A 88 4.53 -2.21 -16.22
C HIS A 88 5.54 -1.34 -15.50
N TYR A 89 5.31 -1.07 -14.21
CA TYR A 89 6.22 -0.31 -13.38
C TYR A 89 6.65 -1.10 -12.15
N ARG A 90 7.94 -1.03 -11.86
CA ARG A 90 8.50 -1.36 -10.54
C ARG A 90 8.92 -0.07 -9.86
N VAL A 91 8.50 0.11 -8.62
CA VAL A 91 8.84 1.27 -7.80
C VAL A 91 9.53 0.79 -6.54
N LYS A 92 10.67 1.39 -6.24
CA LYS A 92 11.37 1.25 -4.96
C LYS A 92 11.20 2.54 -4.18
N VAL A 93 10.66 2.46 -2.98
CA VAL A 93 10.51 3.63 -2.10
C VAL A 93 11.54 3.52 -0.99
N ARG A 94 12.48 4.47 -0.96
CA ARG A 94 13.40 4.65 0.15
C ARG A 94 12.73 5.54 1.19
N LEU A 95 12.85 5.18 2.46
CA LEU A 95 12.41 6.02 3.57
C LEU A 95 13.63 6.63 4.24
N LEU A 96 13.56 7.95 4.40
CA LEU A 96 14.58 8.78 5.00
C LEU A 96 14.06 9.33 6.33
N SER A 97 14.96 9.52 7.30
CA SER A 97 14.67 10.28 8.51
C SER A 97 14.43 11.76 8.18
N ALA A 98 13.95 12.53 9.16
CA ALA A 98 13.87 13.99 9.04
C ALA A 98 15.22 14.67 8.75
N SER A 99 16.34 14.03 9.11
CA SER A 99 17.71 14.50 8.83
C SER A 99 18.25 14.00 7.48
N GLY A 100 17.48 13.24 6.70
CA GLY A 100 17.89 12.70 5.40
C GLY A 100 18.66 11.37 5.46
N GLN A 101 18.80 10.75 6.63
CA GLN A 101 19.44 9.45 6.77
C GLN A 101 18.55 8.36 6.18
N PHE A 102 19.12 7.46 5.38
CA PHE A 102 18.41 6.28 4.88
C PHE A 102 18.09 5.30 6.02
N LEU A 103 16.81 4.92 6.12
CA LEU A 103 16.31 4.01 7.17
C LEU A 103 15.93 2.63 6.63
N GLY A 104 15.45 2.56 5.38
CA GLY A 104 15.05 1.31 4.74
C GLY A 104 14.31 1.58 3.44
N ALA A 105 13.94 0.52 2.73
CA ALA A 105 13.21 0.63 1.48
C ALA A 105 12.16 -0.47 1.36
N GLY A 106 11.14 -0.19 0.57
CA GLY A 106 10.13 -1.15 0.15
C GLY A 106 9.98 -1.18 -1.36
N ILE A 107 9.44 -2.28 -1.87
CA ILE A 107 9.32 -2.55 -3.30
C ILE A 107 7.85 -2.79 -3.64
N GLY A 108 7.44 -2.25 -4.78
CA GLY A 108 6.10 -2.44 -5.31
C GLY A 108 6.14 -2.54 -6.82
N GLU A 109 5.47 -3.54 -7.35
CA GLU A 109 5.34 -3.76 -8.78
C GLU A 109 3.86 -3.72 -9.14
N CYS A 110 3.52 -3.21 -10.32
CA CYS A 110 2.17 -3.28 -10.86
C CYS A 110 2.21 -3.32 -12.39
N SER A 111 1.30 -4.09 -12.97
CA SER A 111 1.22 -4.26 -14.42
C SER A 111 -0.22 -4.15 -14.95
N SER A 112 -0.37 -3.60 -16.16
CA SER A 112 -1.64 -3.59 -16.90
C SER A 112 -2.11 -4.99 -17.31
N ARG A 113 -1.26 -6.03 -17.20
CA ARG A 113 -1.64 -7.44 -17.40
C ARG A 113 -2.31 -8.05 -16.18
N GLU A 114 -2.25 -7.42 -14.99
CA GLU A 114 -3.02 -7.90 -13.84
C GLU A 114 -4.52 -7.86 -14.16
N ASP A 115 -5.22 -8.92 -13.76
CA ASP A 115 -6.58 -9.22 -14.18
C ASP A 115 -7.59 -8.09 -13.89
N LYS A 116 -7.32 -7.28 -12.86
CA LYS A 116 -8.10 -6.09 -12.46
C LYS A 116 -7.96 -4.91 -13.41
N TYR A 117 -6.80 -4.70 -14.03
CA TYR A 117 -6.54 -3.59 -14.94
C TYR A 117 -6.72 -4.01 -16.40
N ALA A 118 -6.40 -5.27 -16.68
CA ALA A 118 -6.40 -5.81 -18.03
C ALA A 118 -7.82 -6.04 -18.59
N TRP A 119 -8.83 -6.07 -17.72
CA TRP A 119 -10.22 -6.35 -18.07
C TRP A 119 -11.17 -5.39 -17.38
N ARG A 120 -12.11 -4.83 -18.13
CA ARG A 120 -13.22 -4.02 -17.61
C ARG A 120 -14.56 -4.63 -17.97
N ALA A 121 -15.60 -4.26 -17.23
CA ALA A 121 -16.96 -4.59 -17.64
C ALA A 121 -17.26 -3.99 -19.02
N MET A 122 -18.04 -4.72 -19.82
CA MET A 122 -18.61 -4.15 -21.05
C MET A 122 -19.54 -2.99 -20.69
N VAL A 123 -19.62 -1.99 -21.56
CA VAL A 123 -20.55 -0.87 -21.44
C VAL A 123 -21.94 -1.30 -21.91
N CYS A 124 -22.01 -2.01 -23.03
CA CYS A 124 -23.23 -2.56 -23.61
C CYS A 124 -22.95 -3.86 -24.37
N GLN A 125 -24.01 -4.57 -24.78
CA GLN A 125 -23.89 -5.86 -25.47
C GLN A 125 -23.28 -5.68 -26.87
N GLU A 126 -23.60 -4.59 -27.56
CA GLU A 126 -23.07 -4.25 -28.88
C GLU A 126 -21.55 -4.07 -28.86
N GLU A 127 -21.01 -3.46 -27.80
CA GLU A 127 -19.55 -3.36 -27.60
C GLU A 127 -18.94 -4.76 -27.46
N PHE A 128 -19.56 -5.62 -26.65
CA PHE A 128 -19.06 -6.97 -26.43
C PHE A 128 -19.08 -7.78 -27.73
N ASP A 129 -20.16 -7.68 -28.51
CA ASP A 129 -20.34 -8.42 -29.76
C ASP A 129 -19.39 -7.92 -30.87
N ALA A 130 -19.13 -6.61 -30.94
CA ALA A 130 -18.17 -6.00 -31.86
C ALA A 130 -16.71 -6.21 -31.44
N THR A 131 -16.44 -6.45 -30.16
CA THR A 131 -15.07 -6.70 -29.67
C THR A 131 -14.57 -8.07 -30.17
N PRO A 132 -13.34 -8.16 -30.73
CA PRO A 132 -12.77 -9.43 -31.16
C PRO A 132 -12.78 -10.50 -30.07
N GLU A 133 -12.96 -11.76 -30.45
CA GLU A 133 -13.11 -12.88 -29.49
C GLU A 133 -11.90 -13.01 -28.55
N ASN A 134 -10.69 -12.77 -29.04
CA ASN A 134 -9.46 -12.77 -28.24
C ASN A 134 -9.35 -11.59 -27.25
N ARG A 135 -10.25 -10.60 -27.34
CA ARG A 135 -10.27 -9.39 -26.51
C ARG A 135 -11.53 -9.26 -25.66
N ARG A 136 -12.39 -10.29 -25.62
CA ARG A 136 -13.56 -10.38 -24.74
C ARG A 136 -13.56 -11.69 -23.97
N ARG A 137 -14.20 -11.72 -22.81
CA ARG A 137 -14.38 -12.95 -22.02
C ARG A 137 -15.63 -12.91 -21.17
N VAL A 138 -16.12 -14.09 -20.79
CA VAL A 138 -17.08 -14.24 -19.68
C VAL A 138 -16.30 -14.77 -18.48
N LYS A 139 -16.15 -13.95 -17.45
CA LYS A 139 -15.51 -14.34 -16.19
C LYS A 139 -16.58 -14.90 -15.25
N PHE A 140 -16.32 -16.09 -14.72
CA PHE A 140 -17.13 -16.72 -13.70
C PHE A 140 -16.49 -16.46 -12.33
N SER A 141 -17.25 -15.95 -11.38
CA SER A 141 -16.81 -15.78 -10.00
C SER A 141 -17.82 -16.38 -9.04
N ARG A 142 -17.35 -17.03 -7.98
CA ARG A 142 -18.20 -17.55 -6.91
C ARG A 142 -18.16 -16.57 -5.74
N TYR A 143 -19.32 -16.07 -5.32
CA TYR A 143 -19.46 -15.20 -4.16
C TYR A 143 -20.62 -15.71 -3.29
N GLN A 144 -20.34 -16.00 -2.02
CA GLN A 144 -21.32 -16.53 -1.05
C GLN A 144 -22.14 -17.72 -1.58
N GLY A 145 -21.50 -18.66 -2.29
CA GLY A 145 -22.15 -19.86 -2.84
C GLY A 145 -22.82 -19.66 -4.21
N ASN A 146 -23.07 -18.42 -4.64
CA ASN A 146 -23.66 -18.12 -5.94
C ASN A 146 -22.59 -17.95 -7.03
N VAL A 147 -22.89 -18.42 -8.24
CA VAL A 147 -22.03 -18.20 -9.42
C VAL A 147 -22.50 -16.96 -10.15
N GLU A 148 -21.66 -15.93 -10.17
CA GLU A 148 -21.87 -14.69 -10.90
C GLU A 148 -21.11 -14.74 -12.23
N LYS A 149 -21.77 -14.32 -13.32
CA LYS A 149 -21.16 -14.20 -14.65
C LYS A 149 -20.92 -12.72 -14.95
N LYS A 150 -19.70 -12.36 -15.31
CA LYS A 150 -19.34 -11.00 -15.73
C LYS A 150 -18.76 -11.02 -17.14
N THR A 151 -19.44 -10.37 -18.06
CA THR A 151 -18.93 -10.10 -19.41
C THR A 151 -17.91 -8.96 -19.34
N GLN A 152 -16.73 -9.21 -19.90
CA GLN A 152 -15.61 -8.29 -19.83
C GLN A 152 -14.95 -8.13 -21.19
N VAL A 153 -14.43 -6.93 -21.43
CA VAL A 153 -13.61 -6.60 -22.61
C VAL A 153 -12.23 -6.13 -22.16
N ARG A 154 -11.23 -6.27 -23.03
CA ARG A 154 -9.86 -5.81 -22.76
C ARG A 154 -9.81 -4.30 -22.63
N THR A 155 -9.24 -3.84 -21.53
CA THR A 155 -8.93 -2.42 -21.32
C THR A 155 -7.81 -1.97 -22.26
N ASN A 156 -7.81 -0.70 -22.66
CA ASN A 156 -6.65 -0.08 -23.29
C ASN A 156 -5.55 0.13 -22.23
N PRO A 157 -4.35 -0.46 -22.36
CA PRO A 157 -3.29 -0.32 -21.37
C PRO A 157 -2.90 1.13 -21.10
N SER A 158 -2.96 2.00 -22.11
CA SER A 158 -2.61 3.42 -21.99
C SER A 158 -3.53 4.17 -21.03
N ASP A 159 -4.82 3.82 -20.99
CA ASP A 159 -5.83 4.49 -20.15
C ASP A 159 -5.57 4.23 -18.65
N VAL A 160 -4.91 3.11 -18.33
CA VAL A 160 -4.60 2.70 -16.96
C VAL A 160 -3.15 3.00 -16.58
N ALA A 161 -2.32 3.55 -17.46
CA ALA A 161 -0.87 3.69 -17.22
C ALA A 161 -0.53 4.41 -15.91
N ASN A 162 -1.16 5.57 -15.66
CA ASN A 162 -0.98 6.28 -14.39
C ASN A 162 -1.55 5.51 -13.20
N THR A 163 -2.65 4.77 -13.37
CA THR A 163 -3.18 3.89 -12.32
C THR A 163 -2.17 2.82 -11.94
N ILE A 164 -1.51 2.19 -12.92
CA ILE A 164 -0.46 1.20 -12.69
C ILE A 164 0.70 1.82 -11.92
N LEU A 165 1.23 2.97 -12.36
CA LEU A 165 2.32 3.67 -11.69
C LEU A 165 1.97 4.03 -10.23
N LYS A 166 0.80 4.62 -10.00
CA LYS A 166 0.36 5.00 -8.65
C LYS A 166 0.11 3.78 -7.77
N MET A 167 -0.30 2.66 -8.34
CA MET A 167 -0.49 1.40 -7.63
C MET A 167 0.84 0.76 -7.24
N ALA A 168 1.82 0.71 -8.14
CA ALA A 168 3.19 0.28 -7.82
C ALA A 168 3.79 1.14 -6.70
N LYS A 169 3.73 2.47 -6.82
CA LYS A 169 4.18 3.40 -5.78
C LYS A 169 3.48 3.16 -4.44
N LYS A 170 2.16 2.95 -4.45
CA LYS A 170 1.39 2.69 -3.22
C LYS A 170 1.85 1.40 -2.54
N ARG A 171 2.03 0.32 -3.31
CA ARG A 171 2.53 -0.97 -2.81
C ARG A 171 3.91 -0.79 -2.18
N ALA A 172 4.82 -0.14 -2.90
CA ALA A 172 6.18 0.14 -2.44
C ALA A 172 6.23 0.99 -1.16
N GLN A 173 5.39 2.03 -1.07
CA GLN A 173 5.36 2.91 0.10
C GLN A 173 4.82 2.21 1.33
N VAL A 174 3.75 1.41 1.20
CA VAL A 174 3.20 0.64 2.32
C VAL A 174 4.22 -0.39 2.81
N ASP A 175 4.85 -1.11 1.88
CA ASP A 175 5.92 -2.09 2.18
C ASP A 175 7.11 -1.43 2.91
N ALA A 176 7.56 -0.27 2.42
CA ALA A 176 8.66 0.48 3.04
C ALA A 176 8.33 0.89 4.47
N VAL A 177 7.11 1.39 4.70
CA VAL A 177 6.66 1.84 6.02
C VAL A 177 6.61 0.65 6.98
N ILE A 178 5.99 -0.46 6.59
CA ILE A 178 5.94 -1.67 7.42
C ILE A 178 7.34 -2.13 7.81
N THR A 179 8.27 -2.13 6.85
CA THR A 179 9.67 -2.52 7.07
C THR A 179 10.39 -1.58 8.05
N VAL A 180 10.32 -0.27 7.84
CA VAL A 180 11.07 0.71 8.64
C VAL A 180 10.49 0.88 10.03
N THR A 181 9.16 0.83 10.18
CA THR A 181 8.53 0.97 11.50
C THR A 181 8.45 -0.35 12.26
N ALA A 182 8.89 -1.46 11.67
CA ALA A 182 8.75 -2.82 12.21
C ALA A 182 7.29 -3.16 12.57
N ALA A 183 6.35 -2.79 11.70
CA ALA A 183 4.91 -2.92 11.95
C ALA A 183 4.30 -4.21 11.37
N SER A 184 5.15 -5.15 10.94
CA SER A 184 4.71 -6.35 10.24
C SER A 184 3.89 -7.28 11.13
N ASP A 185 4.19 -7.31 12.43
CA ASP A 185 3.45 -8.06 13.46
C ASP A 185 1.99 -7.59 13.62
N ILE A 186 1.69 -6.34 13.26
CA ILE A 186 0.34 -5.77 13.29
C ILE A 186 -0.36 -5.92 11.93
N PHE A 187 0.37 -5.73 10.82
CA PHE A 187 -0.24 -5.52 9.49
C PHE A 187 0.01 -6.62 8.44
N THR A 188 0.65 -7.74 8.80
CA THR A 188 1.01 -8.82 7.86
C THR A 188 0.55 -10.17 8.40
#